data_AF-A0A965ADN0-F1
#
_entry.id   AF-A0A965ADN0-F1
#
_cell.length_a   1.000
_cell.length_b   1.000
_cell.length_c   1.000
_cell.angle_alpha   90.00
_cell.angle_beta   90.00
_cell.angle_gamma   90.00
#
_symmetry.space_group_name_H-M   'P 1'
#
loop_
_entity.id
_entity.type
_entity.pdbx_description
1 polymer ?
#
loop_
_entity_poly.entity_id
_entity_poly.type
_entity_poly.pdbx_seq_one_letter_code
_entity_poly.pdbx_strand_id
1 'polypeptide(L)' 'MDSKKIEQLLAKYWECETTLDEEKTLREFFNQPEVPAHLNESASLFRYFEQQRQQVITDVAFEGRLKKAMAPQKGKVRS' A
#
# COMPACT_ATOMS: atom_id res chain seq x y z
N MET A 1 9.48 -14.28 -14.89
CA MET A 1 8.85 -14.65 -13.60
C MET A 1 7.83 -15.72 -13.91
N ASP A 2 7.91 -16.89 -13.27
CA ASP A 2 6.96 -17.98 -13.49
C ASP A 2 5.58 -17.63 -12.92
N SER A 3 4.53 -17.64 -13.75
CA SER A 3 3.15 -17.30 -13.33
C SER A 3 2.67 -18.14 -12.14
N LYS A 4 3.10 -19.41 -12.06
CA LYS A 4 2.78 -20.31 -10.94
C LYS A 4 3.31 -19.82 -9.59
N LYS A 5 4.49 -19.20 -9.57
CA LYS A 5 5.09 -18.69 -8.32
C LYS A 5 4.32 -17.46 -7.83
N ILE A 6 3.89 -16.60 -8.74
CA ILE A 6 3.04 -15.45 -8.43
C ILE A 6 1.67 -15.90 -7.92
N GLU A 7 1.07 -16.94 -8.50
CA GLU A 7 -0.21 -17.50 -8.01
C GLU A 7 -0.10 -18.03 -6.58
N GLN A 8 0.97 -18.76 -6.25
CA GLN A 8 1.21 -19.23 -4.89
C GLN A 8 1.42 -18.08 -3.91
N LEU A 9 2.19 -17.07 -4.30
CA LEU A 9 2.38 -15.84 -3.54
C LEU A 9 1.08 -15.09 -3.32
N LEU A 10 0.24 -15.02 -4.35
CA LEU A 10 -1.06 -14.36 -4.27
C LEU A 10 -2.00 -15.11 -3.31
N ALA A 11 -2.02 -16.44 -3.33
CA ALA A 11 -2.79 -17.22 -2.35
C ALA A 11 -2.37 -16.90 -0.91
N LYS A 12 -1.06 -16.88 -0.63
CA LYS A 12 -0.54 -16.47 0.69
C LYS A 12 -0.87 -15.03 1.05
N TYR A 13 -0.89 -14.13 0.07
CA TYR A 13 -1.26 -12.73 0.27
C TYR A 13 -2.70 -12.62 0.78
N TRP A 14 -3.61 -13.40 0.18
CA TRP A 14 -5.00 -13.48 0.64
C TRP A 14 -5.14 -14.10 2.03
N GLU A 15 -4.24 -15.00 2.42
CA GLU A 15 -4.17 -15.57 3.78
C GLU A 15 -3.41 -14.66 4.77
N CYS A 16 -2.94 -13.49 4.35
CA CYS A 16 -2.12 -12.57 5.15
C CYS A 16 -0.78 -13.17 5.65
N GLU A 17 -0.23 -14.15 4.95
CA GLU A 17 1.02 -14.83 5.31
C GLU A 17 2.25 -14.31 4.54
N THR A 18 2.08 -13.29 3.70
CA THR A 18 3.19 -12.72 2.92
C THR A 18 4.10 -11.81 3.72
N THR A 19 5.39 -11.85 3.39
CA THR A 19 6.38 -10.90 3.88
C THR A 19 6.42 -9.62 3.04
N LEU A 20 7.05 -8.55 3.56
CA LEU A 20 7.16 -7.27 2.86
C LEU A 20 7.89 -7.36 1.50
N ASP A 21 8.86 -8.27 1.37
CA ASP A 21 9.62 -8.47 0.12
C ASP A 21 8.78 -9.19 -0.95
N GLU A 22 7.98 -10.15 -0.50
CA GLU A 22 7.02 -10.88 -1.33
C GLU A 22 5.90 -9.96 -1.85
N GLU A 23 5.36 -9.09 -0.99
CA GLU A 23 4.39 -8.07 -1.39
C GLU A 23 4.98 -7.08 -2.39
N LYS A 24 6.25 -6.70 -2.23
CA LYS A 24 6.94 -5.83 -3.18
C LYS A 24 7.06 -6.50 -4.55
N THR A 25 7.39 -7.79 -4.57
CA THR A 25 7.43 -8.59 -5.80
C THR A 25 6.04 -8.67 -6.46
N LEU A 26 4.98 -8.90 -5.69
CA LEU A 26 3.60 -8.90 -6.20
C LEU A 26 3.23 -7.55 -6.82
N ARG A 27 3.51 -6.44 -6.13
CA ARG A 27 3.30 -5.09 -6.66
C ARG A 27 4.04 -4.86 -7.97
N GLU A 28 5.34 -5.18 -8.01
CA GLU A 28 6.16 -4.99 -9.22
C GLU A 28 5.64 -5.82 -10.40
N PHE A 29 5.23 -7.07 -10.15
CA PHE A 29 4.65 -7.94 -11.17
C PHE A 29 3.33 -7.39 -11.72
N PHE A 30 2.40 -6.96 -10.86
CA PHE A 30 1.10 -6.45 -11.30
C PHE A 30 1.15 -5.06 -11.95
N ASN A 31 2.22 -4.32 -11.72
CA ASN A 31 2.46 -3.05 -12.38
C ASN A 31 3.01 -3.20 -13.81
N GLN A 32 3.38 -4.42 -14.22
CA GLN A 32 3.78 -4.71 -15.60
C GLN A 32 2.56 -4.73 -16.54
N PRO A 33 2.75 -4.40 -17.83
CA PRO A 33 1.66 -4.39 -18.81
C PRO A 33 1.18 -5.81 -19.19
N GLU A 34 2.02 -6.83 -19.04
CA GLU A 34 1.77 -8.20 -19.46
C GLU A 34 1.39 -9.10 -18.27
N VAL A 35 0.11 -9.03 -17.86
CA VAL A 35 -0.45 -9.88 -16.79
C VAL A 35 -1.44 -10.89 -17.39
N PRO A 36 -1.37 -12.18 -17.00
CA PRO A 36 -2.33 -13.19 -17.44
C PRO A 36 -3.79 -12.81 -17.15
N ALA A 37 -4.71 -13.19 -18.05
CA ALA A 37 -6.12 -12.80 -17.96
C ALA A 37 -6.80 -13.21 -16.63
N HIS A 38 -6.46 -14.38 -16.09
CA HIS A 38 -7.01 -14.86 -14.80
C HIS A 38 -6.46 -14.10 -13.58
N LEU A 39 -5.40 -13.33 -13.74
CA LEU A 39 -4.79 -12.49 -12.70
C LEU A 39 -5.12 -11.00 -12.89
N ASN A 40 -5.94 -10.65 -13.89
CA ASN A 40 -6.24 -9.27 -14.25
C ASN A 40 -7.12 -8.56 -13.21
N GLU A 41 -8.01 -9.29 -12.54
CA GLU A 41 -8.80 -8.75 -11.42
C GLU A 41 -7.87 -8.34 -10.25
N SER A 42 -6.95 -9.22 -9.87
CA SER A 42 -5.91 -8.94 -8.87
C SER A 42 -5.04 -7.75 -9.30
N ALA A 43 -4.63 -7.71 -10.57
CA ALA A 43 -3.83 -6.61 -11.11
C ALA A 43 -4.51 -5.26 -10.95
N SER A 44 -5.81 -5.21 -11.21
CA SER A 44 -6.62 -4.00 -11.07
C SER A 44 -6.63 -3.50 -9.62
N LEU A 45 -6.72 -4.41 -8.64
CA LEU A 45 -6.65 -4.09 -7.23
C LEU A 45 -5.27 -3.52 -6.82
N PHE A 46 -4.18 -4.19 -7.22
CA PHE A 46 -2.82 -3.73 -6.91
C PHE A 46 -2.52 -2.35 -7.54
N ARG A 47 -2.94 -2.15 -8.79
CA ARG A 47 -2.80 -0.85 -9.49
C ARG A 47 -3.60 0.25 -8.80
N TYR A 48 -4.84 -0.05 -8.39
CA TYR A 48 -5.65 0.89 -7.63
C TYR A 48 -4.97 1.31 -6.33
N PHE A 49 -4.47 0.34 -5.53
CA PHE A 49 -3.77 0.66 -4.30
C PHE A 49 -2.51 1.50 -4.55
N GLU A 50 -1.75 1.22 -5.59
CA GLU A 50 -0.55 2.00 -5.91
C GLU A 50 -0.90 3.43 -6.33
N GLN A 51 -1.97 3.61 -7.12
CA GLN A 51 -2.47 4.93 -7.50
C GLN A 51 -2.96 5.71 -6.28
N GLN A 52 -3.72 5.07 -5.38
CA GLN A 52 -4.19 5.70 -4.13
C GLN A 52 -3.02 6.08 -3.22
N ARG A 53 -1.96 5.27 -3.18
CA ARG A 53 -0.75 5.56 -2.40
C ARG A 53 -0.03 6.83 -2.85
N GLN A 54 -0.16 7.18 -4.12
CA GLN A 54 0.40 8.39 -4.69
C GLN A 54 -0.50 9.62 -4.53
N GLN A 55 -1.75 9.44 -4.09
CA GLN A 55 -2.64 10.56 -3.84
C GLN A 55 -2.17 11.33 -2.60
N VAL A 56 -1.82 12.59 -2.82
CA VAL A 56 -1.46 13.53 -1.76
C VAL A 56 -2.71 14.29 -1.35
N ILE A 57 -2.97 14.34 -0.04
CA ILE A 57 -4.04 15.17 0.51
C ILE A 57 -3.64 16.64 0.34
N THR A 58 -4.34 17.37 -0.51
CA THR A 58 -4.08 18.79 -0.78
C THR A 58 -4.82 19.74 0.18
N ASP A 59 -5.57 19.21 1.14
CA ASP A 59 -6.32 20.01 2.11
C ASP A 59 -5.36 20.63 3.14
N VAL A 60 -5.06 21.91 2.93
CA VAL A 60 -4.20 22.74 3.79
C VAL A 60 -4.78 22.86 5.20
N ALA A 61 -6.10 22.88 5.35
CA ALA A 61 -6.75 22.97 6.66
C ALA A 61 -6.65 21.64 7.44
N PHE A 62 -6.68 20.50 6.74
CA PHE A 62 -6.38 19.20 7.33
C PHE A 62 -4.92 19.14 7.81
N GLU A 63 -3.95 19.53 6.99
CA GLU A 63 -2.55 19.55 7.40
C GLU A 63 -2.29 20.43 8.63
N GLY A 64 -2.90 21.62 8.68
CA GLY A 64 -2.76 22.52 9.82
C GLY A 64 -3.27 21.92 11.13
N ARG A 65 -4.40 21.19 11.06
CA ARG A 65 -4.95 20.46 12.21
C ARG A 65 -4.06 19.28 12.62
N LEU A 66 -3.54 18.52 11.66
CA LEU A 66 -2.64 17.40 11.90
C LEU A 66 -1.35 17.87 12.60
N LYS A 67 -0.70 18.91 12.06
CA LYS A 67 0.52 19.50 12.63
C LYS A 67 0.30 19.99 14.06
N LYS A 68 -0.86 20.58 14.36
CA LYS A 68 -1.23 21.00 15.72
C LYS A 68 -1.43 19.82 16.67
N ALA A 69 -2.00 18.72 16.20
CA ALA A 69 -2.25 17.52 17.01
C ALA A 69 -0.98 16.70 17.28
N MET A 70 -0.02 16.68 16.35
CA MET A 70 1.27 15.98 16.50
C MET A 70 2.31 16.80 17.27
N ALA A 71 2.07 18.09 17.53
CA ALA A 71 2.96 18.91 18.33
C ALA A 71 3.04 18.35 19.77
N PRO A 72 4.24 18.23 20.37
CA PRO A 72 4.38 17.75 21.74
C PRO A 72 3.61 18.67 22.68
N GLN A 73 2.65 18.10 23.41
CA GLN A 73 1.94 18.82 24.45
C GLN A 73 2.96 19.19 25.52
N LYS A 74 3.34 20.47 25.62
CA LYS A 74 4.18 20.97 26.71
C LYS A 74 3.47 20.63 28.02
N GLY A 75 3.92 19.57 28.69
CA GLY A 75 3.45 19.22 30.02
C GLY A 75 3.62 20.43 30.91
N LYS A 76 2.52 20.92 31.48
CA LYS A 76 2.56 21.90 32.56
C LYS A 76 3.21 21.21 33.75
N VAL A 77 4.53 21.36 33.90
CA VAL A 77 5.19 21.08 35.17
C VAL A 77 4.58 22.08 36.15
N ARG A 78 3.70 21.59 37.03
CA ARG A 78 3.23 22.36 38.18
C ARG A 78 4.43 22.50 39.12
N SER A 79 5.00 23.71 39.22
CA SER A 79 5.93 24.08 40.29
C SER A 79 5.14 24.41 41.55
#